data_AF-A0A3N2GRY9-F1
#
_entry.id   AF-A0A3N2GRY9-F1
#
_cell.length_a   1.000
_cell.length_b   1.000
_cell.length_c   1.000
_cell.angle_alpha   90.00
_cell.angle_beta   90.00
_cell.angle_gamma   90.00
#
_symmetry.space_group_name_H-M   'P 1'
#
loop_
_entity.id
_entity.type
_entity.pdbx_description
1 polymer ?
#
loop_
_entity_poly.entity_id
_entity_poly.type
_entity_poly.pdbx_seq_one_letter_code
_entity_poly.pdbx_strand_id
1 'polypeptide(L)'
;MEPSWQPGNDLEHALMTAIEDGDPRRYARLVLDATFYVPVFPDPGTAERDEVTRQLGLTEHDILVFTSPAALGRFLGPVARGHVTATFAELTANVREEDEARFIIDPGLPITAVLPPAVVPELAEGRQATAPVSELRDVVRDEVRRLVPLLALAEFAGEAEPRTDLPPSNALENALAAALAERNEDAYMQALISGEVVVPTTGPVPVNDLPGIPPLPWQLAGTDEIPVITVFSSVAMLEAVAGKEQHHTTDLLFNVFARWPDERHVLCFNPGADTQLVLSGQAVLEITDLIAADLADS
;
A
#
# COMPACT_ATOMS: atom_id res chain seq x y z
N MET A 1 14.00 5.44 -17.55
CA MET A 1 12.66 5.58 -18.13
C MET A 1 12.40 4.38 -19.01
N GLU A 2 11.91 3.32 -18.37
CA GLU A 2 11.20 2.20 -19.01
C GLU A 2 9.74 2.28 -18.53
N PRO A 3 8.78 1.69 -19.27
CA PRO A 3 7.52 2.34 -19.59
C PRO A 3 6.51 2.30 -18.45
N SER A 4 5.69 3.37 -18.36
CA SER A 4 4.35 3.32 -17.80
C SER A 4 3.65 2.04 -18.28
N TRP A 5 3.05 1.27 -17.37
CA TRP A 5 2.31 0.06 -17.72
C TRP A 5 1.41 0.29 -18.95
N GLN A 6 1.36 -0.69 -19.85
CA GLN A 6 0.48 -0.66 -21.02
C GLN A 6 -0.45 -1.88 -20.99
N PRO A 7 -1.72 -1.72 -21.39
CA PRO A 7 -2.64 -2.83 -21.54
C PRO A 7 -2.08 -3.93 -22.45
N GLY A 8 -2.04 -5.17 -21.96
CA GLY A 8 -1.51 -6.35 -22.63
C GLY A 8 -2.56 -7.20 -23.36
N ASN A 9 -3.85 -6.93 -23.15
CA ASN A 9 -4.96 -7.65 -23.79
C ASN A 9 -6.19 -6.76 -24.02
N ASP A 10 -7.18 -7.28 -24.75
CA ASP A 10 -8.39 -6.54 -25.12
C ASP A 10 -9.23 -6.09 -23.92
N LEU A 11 -9.27 -6.90 -22.84
CA LEU A 11 -9.98 -6.56 -21.62
C LEU A 11 -9.32 -5.38 -20.91
N GLU A 12 -8.00 -5.40 -20.74
CA GLU A 12 -7.23 -4.32 -20.13
C GLU A 12 -7.39 -3.00 -20.93
N HIS A 13 -7.38 -3.07 -22.27
CA HIS A 13 -7.65 -1.90 -23.11
C HIS A 13 -9.08 -1.35 -22.90
N ALA A 14 -10.07 -2.24 -22.83
CA ALA A 14 -11.46 -1.87 -22.65
C ALA A 14 -11.72 -1.26 -21.26
N LEU A 15 -11.09 -1.81 -20.21
CA LEU A 15 -11.16 -1.29 -18.85
C LEU A 15 -10.51 0.09 -18.75
N MET A 16 -9.32 0.25 -19.35
CA MET A 16 -8.65 1.56 -19.42
C MET A 16 -9.52 2.60 -20.12
N THR A 17 -10.11 2.26 -21.26
CA THR A 17 -11.03 3.15 -22.00
C THR A 17 -12.24 3.55 -21.13
N ALA A 18 -12.81 2.61 -20.37
CA ALA A 18 -13.95 2.89 -19.50
C ALA A 18 -13.58 3.84 -18.35
N ILE A 19 -12.37 3.75 -17.82
CA ILE A 19 -11.84 4.69 -16.81
C ILE A 19 -11.63 6.07 -17.42
N GLU A 20 -10.97 6.16 -18.58
CA GLU A 20 -10.71 7.41 -19.29
C GLU A 20 -12.00 8.16 -19.66
N ASP A 21 -13.02 7.42 -20.10
CA ASP A 21 -14.35 7.94 -20.42
C ASP A 21 -15.17 8.31 -19.16
N GLY A 22 -14.72 7.92 -17.96
CA GLY A 22 -15.47 8.09 -16.72
C GLY A 22 -16.78 7.30 -16.70
N ASP A 23 -16.80 6.11 -17.31
CA ASP A 23 -17.98 5.25 -17.45
C ASP A 23 -17.90 4.01 -16.53
N PRO A 24 -18.28 4.15 -15.25
CA PRO A 24 -18.27 3.04 -14.29
C PRO A 24 -19.25 1.93 -14.66
N ARG A 25 -20.29 2.23 -15.45
CA ARG A 25 -21.27 1.21 -15.89
C ARG A 25 -20.64 0.29 -16.92
N ARG A 26 -19.89 0.87 -17.87
CA ARG A 26 -19.12 0.11 -18.85
C ARG A 26 -18.03 -0.71 -18.18
N TYR A 27 -17.31 -0.13 -17.22
CA TYR A 27 -16.31 -0.84 -16.43
C TYR A 27 -16.92 -2.07 -15.74
N ALA A 28 -18.02 -1.89 -15.00
CA ALA A 28 -18.70 -2.97 -14.30
C ALA A 28 -19.20 -4.09 -15.24
N ARG A 29 -19.72 -3.74 -16.42
CA ARG A 29 -20.12 -4.75 -17.43
C ARG A 29 -18.94 -5.59 -17.92
N LEU A 30 -17.81 -4.93 -18.20
CA LEU A 30 -16.58 -5.65 -18.58
C LEU A 30 -16.14 -6.61 -17.48
N VAL A 31 -16.24 -6.22 -16.20
CA VAL A 31 -15.92 -7.09 -15.06
C VAL A 31 -16.87 -8.30 -14.97
N LEU A 32 -18.17 -8.11 -15.18
CA LEU A 32 -19.14 -9.21 -15.14
C LEU A 32 -18.90 -10.24 -16.26
N ASP A 33 -18.49 -9.76 -17.44
CA ASP A 33 -18.26 -10.60 -18.62
C ASP A 33 -16.83 -11.19 -18.67
N ALA A 34 -15.94 -10.74 -17.78
CA ALA A 34 -14.53 -11.12 -17.79
C ALA A 34 -14.30 -12.54 -17.25
N THR A 35 -13.22 -13.15 -17.76
CA THR A 35 -12.56 -14.28 -17.13
C THR A 35 -11.27 -13.77 -16.50
N PHE A 36 -11.13 -13.96 -15.19
CA PHE A 36 -9.99 -13.50 -14.43
C PHE A 36 -8.99 -14.61 -14.13
N TYR A 37 -7.76 -14.21 -13.87
CA TYR A 37 -6.69 -15.03 -13.32
C TYR A 37 -6.66 -14.85 -11.81
N VAL A 38 -6.90 -15.94 -11.08
CA VAL A 38 -7.00 -15.96 -9.62
C VAL A 38 -5.78 -16.68 -9.06
N PRO A 39 -4.99 -16.06 -8.18
CA PRO A 39 -3.79 -16.66 -7.64
C PRO A 39 -4.14 -17.87 -6.78
N VAL A 40 -3.36 -18.94 -6.93
CA VAL A 40 -3.42 -20.10 -6.04
C VAL A 40 -2.47 -19.84 -4.88
N PHE A 41 -3.05 -19.65 -3.71
CA PHE A 41 -2.34 -19.47 -2.45
C PHE A 41 -2.14 -20.82 -1.72
N PRO A 42 -1.27 -20.86 -0.68
CA PRO A 42 -1.19 -22.00 0.23
C PRO A 42 -2.54 -22.37 0.85
N ASP A 43 -2.68 -23.61 1.31
CA ASP A 43 -3.95 -24.14 1.83
C ASP A 43 -4.48 -23.29 3.01
N PRO A 44 -5.81 -23.08 3.10
CA PRO A 44 -6.45 -22.40 4.23
C PRO A 44 -6.04 -22.96 5.61
N GLY A 45 -5.84 -22.08 6.58
CA GLY A 45 -5.49 -22.46 7.97
C GLY A 45 -4.04 -22.89 8.19
N THR A 46 -3.16 -22.63 7.22
CA THR A 46 -1.71 -22.82 7.37
C THR A 46 -1.02 -21.50 7.74
N ALA A 47 0.08 -21.57 8.52
CA ALA A 47 0.84 -20.37 8.89
C ALA A 47 1.37 -19.60 7.66
N GLU A 48 1.70 -20.32 6.59
CA GLU A 48 2.11 -19.73 5.30
C GLU A 48 0.97 -18.97 4.63
N ARG A 49 -0.27 -19.51 4.69
CA ARG A 49 -1.46 -18.80 4.21
C ARG A 49 -1.74 -17.54 5.03
N ASP A 50 -1.59 -17.61 6.36
CA ASP A 50 -1.79 -16.47 7.25
C ASP A 50 -0.75 -15.37 6.98
N GLU A 51 0.50 -15.74 6.74
CA GLU A 51 1.58 -14.84 6.32
C GLU A 51 1.24 -14.12 5.02
N VAL A 52 0.91 -14.87 3.96
CA VAL A 52 0.59 -14.28 2.66
C VAL A 52 -0.62 -13.36 2.74
N THR A 53 -1.66 -13.77 3.46
CA THR A 53 -2.89 -12.99 3.64
C THR A 53 -2.61 -11.67 4.38
N ARG A 54 -1.81 -11.73 5.45
CA ARG A 54 -1.39 -10.55 6.21
C ARG A 54 -0.51 -9.62 5.38
N GLN A 55 0.50 -10.15 4.70
CA GLN A 55 1.38 -9.35 3.82
C GLN A 55 0.56 -8.61 2.77
N LEU A 56 -0.38 -9.31 2.11
CA LEU A 56 -1.25 -8.76 1.08
C LEU A 56 -2.38 -7.87 1.61
N GLY A 57 -2.53 -7.73 2.93
CA GLY A 57 -3.64 -6.98 3.52
C GLY A 57 -5.02 -7.51 3.13
N LEU A 58 -5.10 -8.82 2.87
CA LEU A 58 -6.32 -9.52 2.50
C LEU A 58 -7.01 -10.07 3.76
N THR A 59 -8.31 -10.31 3.65
CA THR A 59 -9.11 -11.07 4.59
C THR A 59 -9.41 -12.45 3.99
N GLU A 60 -10.01 -13.34 4.79
CA GLU A 60 -10.41 -14.68 4.32
C GLU A 60 -11.40 -14.62 3.14
N HIS A 61 -12.24 -13.60 3.08
CA HIS A 61 -13.33 -13.47 2.11
C HIS A 61 -12.97 -12.61 0.89
N ASP A 62 -11.79 -12.00 0.88
CA ASP A 62 -11.39 -11.16 -0.25
C ASP A 62 -11.05 -11.99 -1.49
N ILE A 63 -11.48 -11.46 -2.63
CA ILE A 63 -11.31 -12.07 -3.94
C ILE A 63 -10.32 -11.21 -4.72
N LEU A 64 -9.05 -11.61 -4.69
CA LEU A 64 -7.99 -10.99 -5.49
C LEU A 64 -7.97 -11.62 -6.89
N VAL A 65 -8.06 -10.77 -7.92
CA VAL A 65 -8.10 -11.19 -9.32
C VAL A 65 -7.20 -10.34 -10.22
N PHE A 66 -6.76 -10.94 -11.31
CA PHE A 66 -5.94 -10.28 -12.32
C PHE A 66 -6.52 -10.46 -13.71
N THR A 67 -6.35 -9.46 -14.58
CA THR A 67 -6.83 -9.52 -15.97
C THR A 67 -5.84 -10.22 -16.90
N SER A 68 -4.60 -10.46 -16.46
CA SER A 68 -3.62 -11.26 -17.19
C SER A 68 -2.63 -12.00 -16.27
N PRO A 69 -1.98 -13.08 -16.75
CA PRO A 69 -0.88 -13.71 -16.03
C PRO A 69 0.31 -12.76 -15.84
N ALA A 70 0.49 -11.80 -16.74
CA ALA A 70 1.53 -10.78 -16.64
C ALA A 70 1.25 -9.81 -15.47
N ALA A 71 0.01 -9.34 -15.33
CA ALA A 71 -0.43 -8.53 -14.19
C ALA A 71 -0.26 -9.29 -12.86
N LEU A 72 -0.71 -10.55 -12.81
CA LEU A 72 -0.55 -11.42 -11.65
C LEU A 72 0.92 -11.61 -11.26
N GLY A 73 1.76 -12.00 -12.22
CA GLY A 73 3.18 -12.24 -11.98
C GLY A 73 3.93 -10.98 -11.56
N ARG A 74 3.53 -9.81 -12.08
CA ARG A 74 4.09 -8.52 -11.66
C ARG A 74 3.74 -8.19 -10.20
N PHE A 75 2.52 -8.47 -9.77
CA PHE A 75 2.07 -8.11 -8.42
C PHE A 75 2.50 -9.12 -7.35
N LEU A 76 2.39 -10.42 -7.63
CA LEU A 76 2.63 -11.47 -6.63
C LEU A 76 4.01 -12.12 -6.74
N GLY A 77 4.72 -11.95 -7.87
CA GLY A 77 6.01 -12.59 -8.10
C GLY A 77 5.99 -14.09 -7.75
N PRO A 78 6.88 -14.59 -6.87
CA PRO A 78 6.95 -16.00 -6.49
C PRO A 78 5.89 -16.44 -5.47
N VAL A 79 5.11 -15.52 -4.87
CA VAL A 79 4.13 -15.83 -3.82
C VAL A 79 2.95 -16.63 -4.37
N ALA A 80 2.59 -16.42 -5.63
CA ALA A 80 1.57 -17.22 -6.30
C ALA A 80 2.16 -18.58 -6.70
N ARG A 81 1.61 -19.68 -6.17
CA ARG A 81 2.00 -21.05 -6.57
C ARG A 81 1.51 -21.45 -7.96
N GLY A 82 0.71 -20.58 -8.57
CA GLY A 82 0.06 -20.75 -9.85
C GLY A 82 -1.17 -19.85 -9.92
N HIS A 83 -1.98 -20.07 -10.94
CA HIS A 83 -3.26 -19.40 -11.07
C HIS A 83 -4.30 -20.36 -11.63
N VAL A 84 -5.56 -20.10 -11.29
CA VAL A 84 -6.72 -20.67 -11.98
C VAL A 84 -7.46 -19.56 -12.71
N THR A 85 -8.32 -19.91 -13.64
CA THR A 85 -9.22 -18.96 -14.28
C THR A 85 -10.63 -19.11 -13.74
N ALA A 86 -11.29 -18.00 -13.46
CA ALA A 86 -12.67 -18.00 -13.00
C ALA A 86 -13.40 -16.73 -13.47
N THR A 87 -14.70 -16.85 -13.67
CA THR A 87 -15.59 -15.72 -13.95
C THR A 87 -15.99 -15.03 -12.66
N PHE A 88 -16.48 -13.79 -12.77
CA PHE A 88 -17.05 -13.07 -11.63
C PHE A 88 -18.13 -13.91 -10.92
N ALA A 89 -19.06 -14.49 -11.69
CA ALA A 89 -20.16 -15.27 -11.15
C ALA A 89 -19.70 -16.51 -10.37
N GLU A 90 -18.65 -17.20 -10.82
CA GLU A 90 -18.07 -18.35 -10.12
C GLU A 90 -17.41 -17.92 -8.80
N LEU A 91 -16.69 -16.81 -8.81
CA LEU A 91 -15.98 -16.30 -7.64
C LEU A 91 -16.91 -15.80 -6.55
N THR A 92 -18.07 -15.25 -6.92
CA THR A 92 -19.01 -14.64 -5.97
C THR A 92 -20.15 -15.57 -5.57
N ALA A 93 -20.20 -16.81 -6.10
CA ALA A 93 -21.33 -17.72 -5.91
C ALA A 93 -21.65 -18.04 -4.44
N ASN A 94 -20.65 -18.00 -3.56
CA ASN A 94 -20.78 -18.33 -2.14
C ASN A 94 -20.55 -17.13 -1.21
N VAL A 95 -20.33 -15.93 -1.76
CA VAL A 95 -20.13 -14.73 -0.97
C VAL A 95 -21.46 -14.29 -0.38
N ARG A 96 -21.48 -14.01 0.92
CA ARG A 96 -22.64 -13.49 1.64
C ARG A 96 -22.44 -12.00 1.93
N GLU A 97 -23.53 -11.27 2.10
CA GLU A 97 -23.48 -9.81 2.32
C GLU A 97 -22.72 -9.46 3.61
N GLU A 98 -22.87 -10.27 4.65
CA GLU A 98 -22.21 -10.08 5.94
C GLU A 98 -20.72 -10.44 5.94
N ASP A 99 -20.19 -11.02 4.86
CA ASP A 99 -18.79 -11.41 4.77
C ASP A 99 -17.88 -10.19 4.46
N GLU A 100 -18.47 -9.02 4.15
CA GLU A 100 -17.78 -7.77 3.78
C GLU A 100 -16.68 -7.97 2.70
N ALA A 101 -16.87 -8.99 1.86
CA ALA A 101 -15.89 -9.40 0.85
C ALA A 101 -15.58 -8.27 -0.11
N ARG A 102 -14.30 -8.14 -0.50
CA ARG A 102 -13.86 -7.23 -1.55
C ARG A 102 -13.50 -8.00 -2.81
N PHE A 103 -13.88 -7.46 -3.97
CA PHE A 103 -13.42 -7.90 -5.27
C PHE A 103 -12.32 -6.94 -5.74
N ILE A 104 -11.07 -7.41 -5.69
CA ILE A 104 -9.85 -6.60 -5.90
C ILE A 104 -9.26 -6.97 -7.26
N ILE A 105 -9.31 -6.04 -8.21
CA ILE A 105 -8.86 -6.23 -9.59
C ILE A 105 -7.55 -5.50 -9.81
N ASP A 106 -6.53 -6.22 -10.29
CA ASP A 106 -5.25 -5.70 -10.76
C ASP A 106 -4.64 -4.61 -9.85
N PRO A 107 -4.43 -4.89 -8.56
CA PRO A 107 -3.92 -3.91 -7.62
C PRO A 107 -2.59 -3.29 -8.09
N GLY A 108 -2.49 -1.96 -7.98
CA GLY A 108 -1.30 -1.20 -8.37
C GLY A 108 -1.17 -0.94 -9.88
N LEU A 109 -2.20 -1.23 -10.69
CA LEU A 109 -2.26 -0.88 -12.10
C LEU A 109 -3.22 0.30 -12.35
N PRO A 110 -3.08 1.05 -13.45
CA PRO A 110 -4.03 2.11 -13.81
C PRO A 110 -5.49 1.66 -13.96
N ILE A 111 -5.70 0.35 -14.16
CA ILE A 111 -7.02 -0.28 -14.24
C ILE A 111 -7.49 -0.89 -12.91
N THR A 112 -6.83 -0.58 -11.78
CA THR A 112 -7.23 -1.11 -10.47
C THR A 112 -8.67 -0.73 -10.13
N ALA A 113 -9.43 -1.69 -9.60
CA ALA A 113 -10.68 -1.41 -8.90
C ALA A 113 -10.86 -2.33 -7.71
N VAL A 114 -11.43 -1.79 -6.63
CA VAL A 114 -11.84 -2.56 -5.45
C VAL A 114 -13.29 -2.24 -5.14
N LEU A 115 -14.13 -3.26 -5.24
CA LEU A 115 -15.57 -3.12 -5.17
C LEU A 115 -16.15 -4.24 -4.31
N PRO A 116 -17.17 -3.97 -3.48
CA PRO A 116 -17.98 -5.05 -2.94
C PRO A 116 -18.60 -5.85 -4.09
N PRO A 117 -18.56 -7.19 -4.08
CA PRO A 117 -19.16 -8.01 -5.14
C PRO A 117 -20.61 -7.64 -5.47
N ALA A 118 -21.42 -7.34 -4.46
CA ALA A 118 -22.82 -6.95 -4.65
C ALA A 118 -23.01 -5.66 -5.48
N VAL A 119 -22.03 -4.74 -5.44
CA VAL A 119 -22.09 -3.44 -6.13
C VAL A 119 -21.85 -3.57 -7.63
N VAL A 120 -21.07 -4.55 -8.07
CA VAL A 120 -20.71 -4.74 -9.49
C VAL A 120 -21.94 -4.91 -10.41
N PRO A 121 -22.90 -5.83 -10.14
CA PRO A 121 -24.10 -5.94 -10.96
C PRO A 121 -25.00 -4.70 -10.89
N GLU A 122 -25.07 -4.02 -9.74
CA GLU A 122 -25.88 -2.80 -9.62
C GLU A 122 -25.32 -1.63 -10.44
N LEU A 123 -24.00 -1.48 -10.50
CA LEU A 123 -23.31 -0.52 -11.36
C LEU A 123 -23.53 -0.84 -12.84
N ALA A 124 -23.39 -2.11 -13.24
CA ALA A 124 -23.57 -2.55 -14.63
C ALA A 124 -24.99 -2.29 -15.16
N GLU A 125 -25.99 -2.49 -14.31
CA GLU A 125 -27.40 -2.20 -14.59
C GLU A 125 -27.77 -0.71 -14.44
N GLY A 126 -26.88 0.08 -13.84
CA GLY A 126 -27.11 1.50 -13.57
C GLY A 126 -28.16 1.74 -12.47
N ARG A 127 -28.42 0.74 -11.62
CA ARG A 127 -29.32 0.83 -10.46
C ARG A 127 -28.68 1.57 -9.29
N GLN A 128 -27.36 1.48 -9.17
CA GLN A 128 -26.59 2.31 -8.27
C GLN A 128 -26.30 3.64 -8.97
N ALA A 129 -26.81 4.75 -8.41
CA ALA A 129 -26.24 6.05 -8.71
C ALA A 129 -24.78 5.97 -8.26
N THR A 130 -23.84 6.41 -9.11
CA THR A 130 -22.43 6.63 -8.77
C THR A 130 -22.34 6.93 -7.29
N ALA A 131 -21.72 6.04 -6.50
CA ALA A 131 -21.51 6.29 -5.08
C ALA A 131 -21.09 7.76 -4.95
N PRO A 132 -21.65 8.54 -4.00
CA PRO A 132 -21.21 9.91 -3.79
C PRO A 132 -19.70 9.92 -3.89
N VAL A 133 -19.13 10.82 -4.70
CA VAL A 133 -17.70 10.80 -5.03
C VAL A 133 -16.82 10.67 -3.77
N SER A 134 -17.31 11.10 -2.60
CA SER A 134 -16.74 10.85 -1.27
C SER A 134 -16.61 9.37 -0.90
N GLU A 135 -17.66 8.54 -1.02
CA GLU A 135 -17.60 7.11 -0.69
C GLU A 135 -16.66 6.35 -1.61
N LEU A 136 -16.68 6.66 -2.92
CA LEU A 136 -15.71 6.08 -3.86
C LEU A 136 -14.28 6.54 -3.56
N ARG A 137 -14.10 7.81 -3.16
CA ARG A 137 -12.79 8.34 -2.73
C ARG A 137 -12.28 7.66 -1.46
N ASP A 138 -13.15 7.37 -0.51
CA ASP A 138 -12.77 6.73 0.74
C ASP A 138 -12.39 5.27 0.49
N VAL A 139 -13.13 4.54 -0.37
CA VAL A 139 -12.75 3.20 -0.82
C VAL A 139 -11.40 3.21 -1.55
N VAL A 140 -11.19 4.13 -2.49
CA VAL A 140 -9.91 4.25 -3.21
C VAL A 140 -8.78 4.63 -2.26
N ARG A 141 -9.01 5.54 -1.30
CA ARG A 141 -8.02 5.95 -0.30
C ARG A 141 -7.62 4.79 0.60
N ASP A 142 -8.60 4.04 1.11
CA ASP A 142 -8.35 2.86 1.93
C ASP A 142 -7.59 1.81 1.15
N GLU A 143 -7.87 1.68 -0.14
CA GLU A 143 -7.13 0.75 -0.99
C GLU A 143 -5.68 1.20 -1.24
N VAL A 144 -5.46 2.47 -1.59
CA VAL A 144 -4.11 3.03 -1.69
C VAL A 144 -3.35 2.78 -0.39
N ARG A 145 -4.00 3.00 0.77
CA ARG A 145 -3.40 2.76 2.08
C ARG A 145 -2.98 1.29 2.29
N ARG A 146 -3.71 0.34 1.73
CA ARG A 146 -3.41 -1.11 1.80
C ARG A 146 -2.35 -1.55 0.79
N LEU A 147 -2.30 -0.93 -0.38
CA LEU A 147 -1.30 -1.22 -1.42
C LEU A 147 0.08 -0.65 -1.08
N VAL A 148 0.14 0.48 -0.39
CA VAL A 148 1.37 1.19 -0.09
C VAL A 148 2.44 0.31 0.59
N PRO A 149 2.14 -0.49 1.63
CA PRO A 149 3.12 -1.42 2.21
C PRO A 149 3.62 -2.46 1.22
N LEU A 150 2.75 -2.98 0.36
CA LEU A 150 3.13 -3.95 -0.67
C LEU A 150 4.07 -3.35 -1.70
N LEU A 151 3.76 -2.13 -2.15
CA LEU A 151 4.61 -1.37 -3.06
C LEU A 151 5.99 -1.09 -2.44
N ALA A 152 6.03 -0.77 -1.14
CA ALA A 152 7.28 -0.59 -0.41
C ALA A 152 8.06 -1.91 -0.30
N LEU A 153 7.43 -3.02 0.09
CA LEU A 153 8.10 -4.31 0.18
C LEU A 153 8.61 -4.78 -1.19
N ALA A 154 7.85 -4.59 -2.26
CA ALA A 154 8.26 -4.97 -3.62
C ALA A 154 9.51 -4.21 -4.08
N GLU A 155 9.61 -2.90 -3.80
CA GLU A 155 10.79 -2.11 -4.11
C GLU A 155 12.01 -2.57 -3.32
N PHE A 156 11.85 -2.77 -2.00
CA PHE A 156 12.99 -2.95 -1.11
C PHE A 156 13.43 -4.41 -0.97
N ALA A 157 12.50 -5.36 -0.91
CA ALA A 157 12.82 -6.78 -0.72
C ALA A 157 13.27 -7.47 -2.01
N GLY A 158 12.84 -6.98 -3.18
CA GLY A 158 13.13 -7.62 -4.46
C GLY A 158 12.64 -9.07 -4.50
N GLU A 159 13.56 -10.02 -4.75
CA GLU A 159 13.25 -11.46 -4.72
C GLU A 159 13.38 -12.10 -3.32
N ALA A 160 13.87 -11.36 -2.32
CA ALA A 160 14.04 -11.88 -0.97
C ALA A 160 12.72 -11.82 -0.19
N GLU A 161 12.51 -12.80 0.70
CA GLU A 161 11.38 -12.78 1.63
C GLU A 161 11.69 -11.79 2.78
N PRO A 162 10.94 -10.68 2.92
CA PRO A 162 11.22 -9.68 3.94
C PRO A 162 10.86 -10.22 5.32
N ARG A 163 11.69 -9.92 6.33
CA ARG A 163 11.37 -10.23 7.73
C ARG A 163 10.96 -8.96 8.45
N THR A 164 9.74 -8.96 8.98
CA THR A 164 9.12 -7.80 9.64
C THR A 164 8.74 -8.05 11.10
N ASP A 165 8.93 -9.28 11.58
CA ASP A 165 8.60 -9.77 12.92
C ASP A 165 9.77 -9.63 13.92
N LEU A 166 10.56 -8.56 13.77
CA LEU A 166 11.72 -8.34 14.63
C LEU A 166 11.30 -7.91 16.05
N PRO A 167 11.99 -8.39 17.09
CA PRO A 167 11.79 -7.87 18.44
C PRO A 167 12.27 -6.41 18.53
N PRO A 168 11.61 -5.55 19.33
CA PRO A 168 12.04 -4.18 19.56
C PRO A 168 13.50 -4.08 20.01
N SER A 169 14.27 -3.23 19.32
CA SER A 169 15.72 -3.11 19.46
C SER A 169 16.18 -1.74 19.94
N ASN A 170 15.34 -0.71 19.83
CA ASN A 170 15.67 0.67 20.20
C ASN A 170 14.54 1.34 21.01
N ALA A 171 14.78 2.58 21.46
CA ALA A 171 13.83 3.32 22.30
C ALA A 171 12.49 3.59 21.59
N LEU A 172 12.53 3.94 20.30
CA LEU A 172 11.33 4.14 19.48
C LEU A 172 10.51 2.85 19.39
N GLU A 173 11.11 1.74 18.99
CA GLU A 173 10.43 0.45 18.83
C GLU A 173 9.83 -0.05 20.15
N ASN A 174 10.54 0.14 21.28
CA ASN A 174 10.00 -0.21 22.59
C ASN A 174 8.79 0.65 22.96
N ALA A 175 8.83 1.95 22.66
CA ALA A 175 7.71 2.85 22.92
C ALA A 175 6.50 2.51 22.03
N LEU A 176 6.71 2.22 20.75
CA LEU A 176 5.64 1.80 19.83
C LEU A 176 5.03 0.47 20.26
N ALA A 177 5.85 -0.51 20.65
CA ALA A 177 5.36 -1.80 21.13
C ALA A 177 4.53 -1.66 22.42
N ALA A 178 4.97 -0.81 23.37
CA ALA A 178 4.22 -0.52 24.58
C ALA A 178 2.89 0.17 24.27
N ALA A 179 2.88 1.18 23.39
CA ALA A 179 1.68 1.88 22.99
C ALA A 179 0.66 0.94 22.31
N LEU A 180 1.11 0.03 21.44
CA LEU A 180 0.25 -0.98 20.82
C LEU A 180 -0.33 -1.96 21.85
N ALA A 181 0.48 -2.43 22.80
CA ALA A 181 0.02 -3.32 23.87
C ALA A 181 -1.06 -2.67 24.74
N GLU A 182 -0.96 -1.36 24.98
CA GLU A 182 -1.92 -0.57 25.75
C GLU A 182 -3.08 -0.03 24.90
N ARG A 183 -3.06 -0.23 23.57
CA ARG A 183 -3.99 0.37 22.59
C ARG A 183 -4.08 1.90 22.74
N ASN A 184 -2.94 2.53 22.97
CA ASN A 184 -2.81 3.96 23.19
C ASN A 184 -2.30 4.65 21.92
N GLU A 185 -3.24 5.11 21.09
CA GLU A 185 -2.94 5.76 19.81
C GLU A 185 -2.17 7.09 20.00
N ASP A 186 -2.51 7.86 21.03
CA ASP A 186 -1.82 9.12 21.34
C ASP A 186 -0.34 8.88 21.69
N ALA A 187 -0.08 7.87 22.53
CA ALA A 187 1.30 7.48 22.88
C ALA A 187 2.06 6.94 21.67
N TYR A 188 1.39 6.19 20.78
CA TYR A 188 1.98 5.70 19.54
C TYR A 188 2.41 6.87 18.64
N MET A 189 1.50 7.81 18.39
CA MET A 189 1.78 8.97 17.54
C MET A 189 2.85 9.89 18.14
N GLN A 190 2.82 10.11 19.47
CA GLN A 190 3.83 10.90 20.16
C GLN A 190 5.22 10.27 20.08
N ALA A 191 5.31 8.95 20.30
CA ALA A 191 6.56 8.21 20.17
C ALA A 191 7.10 8.28 18.74
N LEU A 192 6.22 8.11 17.74
CA LEU A 192 6.59 8.11 16.34
C LEU A 192 7.11 9.49 15.86
N ILE A 193 6.39 10.57 16.16
CA ILE A 193 6.77 11.94 15.75
C ILE A 193 8.10 12.38 16.38
N SER A 194 8.34 11.97 17.63
CA SER A 194 9.56 12.32 18.38
C SER A 194 10.72 11.35 18.14
N GLY A 195 10.47 10.26 17.39
CA GLY A 195 11.41 9.17 17.19
C GLY A 195 12.46 9.48 16.13
N GLU A 196 13.66 8.93 16.32
CA GLU A 196 14.64 8.81 15.24
C GLU A 196 14.25 7.64 14.34
N VAL A 197 14.23 7.91 13.04
CA VAL A 197 13.85 6.96 11.99
C VAL A 197 14.95 6.85 10.95
N VAL A 198 14.93 5.75 10.21
CA VAL A 198 15.86 5.45 9.13
C VAL A 198 15.14 5.63 7.80
N VAL A 199 15.72 6.47 6.93
CA VAL A 199 15.17 6.80 5.62
C VAL A 199 16.12 6.27 4.55
N PRO A 200 15.68 5.34 3.68
CA PRO A 200 16.43 4.90 2.52
C PRO A 200 16.63 6.04 1.51
N THR A 201 17.76 6.03 0.83
CA THR A 201 18.20 7.13 -0.03
C THR A 201 18.88 6.58 -1.27
N THR A 202 18.83 7.30 -2.40
CA THR A 202 19.44 6.82 -3.65
C THR A 202 20.97 6.87 -3.63
N GLY A 203 21.57 7.43 -2.58
CA GLY A 203 23.00 7.60 -2.43
C GLY A 203 23.38 8.15 -1.05
N PRO A 204 24.68 8.19 -0.72
CA PRO A 204 25.14 8.69 0.57
C PRO A 204 24.67 10.14 0.83
N VAL A 205 24.07 10.37 2.00
CA VAL A 205 23.70 11.71 2.46
C VAL A 205 24.84 12.28 3.29
N PRO A 206 25.46 13.41 2.90
CA PRO A 206 26.48 14.06 3.71
C PRO A 206 25.91 14.55 5.03
N VAL A 207 26.73 14.54 6.08
CA VAL A 207 26.39 15.21 7.34
C VAL A 207 26.14 16.69 7.05
N ASN A 208 24.97 17.18 7.44
CA ASN A 208 24.61 18.57 7.21
C ASN A 208 25.15 19.46 8.34
N ASP A 209 26.30 20.09 8.08
CA ASP A 209 26.93 21.04 9.01
C ASP A 209 26.38 22.48 8.85
N LEU A 210 25.43 22.70 7.93
CA LEU A 210 24.87 24.03 7.62
C LEU A 210 23.51 24.25 8.29
N PRO A 211 23.17 25.51 8.65
CA PRO A 211 21.83 25.85 9.12
C PRO A 211 20.77 25.54 8.06
N GLY A 212 19.70 24.89 8.47
CA GLY A 212 18.57 24.52 7.60
C GLY A 212 18.43 23.00 7.44
N ILE A 213 17.40 22.60 6.72
CA ILE A 213 17.01 21.21 6.52
C ILE A 213 17.09 20.93 5.01
N PRO A 214 18.23 20.43 4.49
CA PRO A 214 18.38 20.19 3.05
C PRO A 214 17.45 19.06 2.57
N PRO A 215 17.03 19.06 1.30
CA PRO A 215 16.21 18.00 0.74
C PRO A 215 16.98 16.67 0.75
N LEU A 216 16.27 15.56 0.91
CA LEU A 216 16.86 14.23 0.84
C LEU A 216 16.82 13.67 -0.59
N PRO A 217 17.82 12.88 -1.00
CA PRO A 217 17.76 12.08 -2.21
C PRO A 217 16.90 10.83 -1.96
N TRP A 218 15.59 11.03 -1.87
CA TRP A 218 14.61 9.97 -1.53
C TRP A 218 14.76 8.76 -2.45
N GLN A 219 14.90 7.57 -1.87
CA GLN A 219 14.67 6.33 -2.59
C GLN A 219 13.18 6.01 -2.52
N LEU A 220 12.48 6.29 -3.62
CA LEU A 220 11.04 6.09 -3.72
C LEU A 220 10.71 4.64 -4.02
N ALA A 221 9.63 4.15 -3.42
CA ALA A 221 8.94 2.94 -3.81
C ALA A 221 7.62 3.28 -4.53
N GLY A 222 6.92 2.25 -5.01
CA GLY A 222 5.62 2.40 -5.67
C GLY A 222 5.70 2.80 -7.14
N THR A 223 4.72 3.58 -7.59
CA THR A 223 4.58 3.99 -8.99
C THR A 223 4.59 5.51 -9.12
N ASP A 224 4.63 6.04 -10.33
CA ASP A 224 4.57 7.48 -10.57
C ASP A 224 3.24 8.09 -10.07
N GLU A 225 2.16 7.30 -10.04
CA GLU A 225 0.84 7.68 -9.54
C GLU A 225 0.74 7.60 -8.00
N ILE A 226 1.47 6.68 -7.39
CA ILE A 226 1.51 6.48 -5.93
C ILE A 226 2.98 6.44 -5.50
N PRO A 227 3.68 7.60 -5.47
CA PRO A 227 5.05 7.65 -5.01
C PRO A 227 5.08 7.44 -3.50
N VAL A 228 5.76 6.39 -3.06
CA VAL A 228 5.86 6.00 -1.65
C VAL A 228 7.22 6.38 -1.10
N ILE A 229 7.23 7.11 0.00
CA ILE A 229 8.43 7.33 0.83
C ILE A 229 8.36 6.35 2.00
N THR A 230 9.25 5.37 1.98
CA THR A 230 9.33 4.34 3.02
C THR A 230 10.28 4.78 4.13
N VAL A 231 9.87 4.56 5.38
CA VAL A 231 10.63 4.92 6.58
C VAL A 231 10.66 3.72 7.52
N PHE A 232 11.80 3.50 8.16
CA PHE A 232 12.00 2.36 9.06
C PHE A 232 12.31 2.83 10.48
N SER A 233 11.91 2.05 11.48
CA SER A 233 12.21 2.33 12.89
C SER A 233 13.66 2.11 13.27
N SER A 234 14.41 1.35 12.47
CA SER A 234 15.81 1.03 12.72
C SER A 234 16.54 0.57 11.47
N VAL A 235 17.88 0.61 11.50
CA VAL A 235 18.72 0.02 10.46
C VAL A 235 18.51 -1.49 10.41
N ALA A 236 18.31 -2.14 11.56
CA ALA A 236 18.03 -3.57 11.62
C ALA A 236 16.73 -3.93 10.87
N MET A 237 15.68 -3.11 11.01
CA MET A 237 14.43 -3.28 10.28
C MET A 237 14.60 -3.05 8.78
N LEU A 238 15.32 -1.98 8.39
CA LEU A 238 15.68 -1.75 6.98
C LEU A 238 16.45 -2.95 6.40
N GLU A 239 17.49 -3.44 7.09
CA GLU A 239 18.30 -4.56 6.63
C GLU A 239 17.50 -5.88 6.53
N ALA A 240 16.52 -6.08 7.41
CA ALA A 240 15.68 -7.26 7.41
C ALA A 240 14.66 -7.28 6.25
N VAL A 241 14.29 -6.11 5.73
CA VAL A 241 13.45 -5.97 4.55
C VAL A 241 14.28 -5.90 3.27
N ALA A 242 15.34 -5.08 3.26
CA ALA A 242 16.01 -4.62 2.03
C ALA A 242 17.47 -5.09 1.87
N GLY A 243 18.00 -5.82 2.85
CA GLY A 243 19.40 -6.24 2.89
C GLY A 243 20.37 -5.13 3.34
N LYS A 244 21.66 -5.50 3.46
CA LYS A 244 22.69 -4.68 4.11
C LYS A 244 23.30 -3.54 3.29
N GLU A 245 23.05 -3.51 1.99
CA GLU A 245 23.75 -2.59 1.08
C GLU A 245 22.98 -1.28 0.79
N GLN A 246 21.84 -1.07 1.45
CA GLN A 246 21.02 0.12 1.23
C GLN A 246 21.66 1.39 1.81
N HIS A 247 21.78 2.42 0.97
CA HIS A 247 22.10 3.75 1.44
C HIS A 247 20.93 4.31 2.26
N HIS A 248 21.22 4.83 3.45
CA HIS A 248 20.21 5.41 4.31
C HIS A 248 20.79 6.58 5.12
N THR A 249 19.89 7.39 5.64
CA THR A 249 20.19 8.38 6.68
C THR A 249 19.30 8.14 7.88
N THR A 250 19.75 8.57 9.06
CA THR A 250 18.94 8.58 10.28
C THR A 250 18.64 10.03 10.65
N ASP A 251 17.39 10.32 10.99
CA ASP A 251 16.97 11.64 11.46
C ASP A 251 15.68 11.51 12.28
N LEU A 252 15.27 12.58 12.97
CA LEU A 252 13.96 12.65 13.61
C LEU A 252 12.85 12.60 12.56
N LEU A 253 11.77 11.85 12.81
CA LEU A 253 10.64 11.77 11.88
C LEU A 253 10.06 13.14 11.55
N PHE A 254 10.01 14.04 12.53
CA PHE A 254 9.63 15.43 12.30
C PHE A 254 10.49 16.13 11.23
N ASN A 255 11.81 15.93 11.25
CA ASN A 255 12.69 16.51 10.24
C ASN A 255 12.47 15.86 8.86
N VAL A 256 12.07 14.59 8.82
CA VAL A 256 11.65 13.92 7.58
C VAL A 256 10.39 14.58 7.03
N PHE A 257 9.40 14.88 7.88
CA PHE A 257 8.18 15.58 7.50
C PHE A 257 8.44 17.02 7.02
N ALA A 258 9.37 17.73 7.65
CA ALA A 258 9.77 19.07 7.19
C ALA A 258 10.41 19.07 5.79
N ARG A 259 10.86 17.92 5.29
CA ARG A 259 11.42 17.72 3.94
C ARG A 259 10.41 17.15 2.95
N TRP A 260 9.16 16.93 3.37
CA TRP A 260 8.17 16.21 2.57
C TRP A 260 7.99 16.88 1.20
N PRO A 261 8.07 16.16 0.07
CA PRO A 261 8.14 16.82 -1.24
C PRO A 261 6.85 17.55 -1.63
N ASP A 262 5.72 16.85 -1.57
CA ASP A 262 4.39 17.36 -1.88
C ASP A 262 3.31 16.39 -1.37
N GLU A 263 2.03 16.77 -1.50
CA GLU A 263 0.87 15.99 -1.04
C GLU A 263 0.67 14.64 -1.76
N ARG A 264 1.32 14.42 -2.90
CA ARG A 264 1.19 13.18 -3.69
C ARG A 264 2.02 12.04 -3.11
N HIS A 265 3.03 12.34 -2.29
CA HIS A 265 3.91 11.35 -1.69
C HIS A 265 3.28 10.73 -0.46
N VAL A 266 3.12 9.40 -0.46
CA VAL A 266 2.54 8.65 0.66
C VAL A 266 3.66 8.15 1.57
N LEU A 267 3.50 8.31 2.89
CA LEU A 267 4.41 7.75 3.88
C LEU A 267 4.04 6.29 4.13
N CYS A 268 5.03 5.40 4.08
CA CYS A 268 4.93 4.04 4.61
C CYS A 268 5.99 3.82 5.70
N PHE A 269 5.58 3.79 6.95
CA PHE A 269 6.45 3.45 8.07
C PHE A 269 6.39 1.94 8.35
N ASN A 270 7.56 1.29 8.47
CA ASN A 270 7.71 -0.13 8.79
C ASN A 270 6.77 -1.05 7.98
N PRO A 271 6.90 -1.08 6.64
CA PRO A 271 6.01 -1.87 5.79
C PRO A 271 6.00 -3.34 6.22
N GLY A 272 4.80 -3.91 6.41
CA GLY A 272 4.59 -5.31 6.78
C GLY A 272 4.84 -5.67 8.25
N ALA A 273 5.23 -4.71 9.11
CA ALA A 273 5.39 -4.95 10.55
C ALA A 273 4.11 -4.65 11.34
N ASP A 274 4.01 -5.15 12.57
CA ASP A 274 2.90 -4.79 13.49
C ASP A 274 2.84 -3.30 13.83
N THR A 275 3.98 -2.61 13.72
CA THR A 275 4.11 -1.16 13.93
C THR A 275 3.87 -0.34 12.66
N GLN A 276 3.40 -0.95 11.58
CA GLN A 276 3.17 -0.27 10.31
C GLN A 276 2.25 0.94 10.46
N LEU A 277 2.61 2.04 9.78
CA LEU A 277 1.72 3.19 9.60
C LEU A 277 1.79 3.68 8.16
N VAL A 278 0.63 4.00 7.60
CA VAL A 278 0.51 4.64 6.30
C VAL A 278 -0.23 5.97 6.46
N LEU A 279 0.40 7.05 6.01
CA LEU A 279 -0.16 8.41 6.01
C LEU A 279 -0.14 8.99 4.59
N SER A 280 -1.20 9.67 4.19
CA SER A 280 -1.20 10.46 2.95
C SER A 280 -0.23 11.63 3.05
N GLY A 281 0.27 12.12 1.92
CA GLY A 281 1.15 13.30 1.92
C GLY A 281 0.46 14.53 2.51
N GLN A 282 -0.84 14.69 2.26
CA GLN A 282 -1.62 15.75 2.91
C GLN A 282 -1.64 15.61 4.44
N ALA A 283 -1.81 14.41 4.99
CA ALA A 283 -1.79 14.22 6.45
C ALA A 283 -0.40 14.53 7.04
N VAL A 284 0.69 14.19 6.33
CA VAL A 284 2.06 14.55 6.73
C VAL A 284 2.22 16.08 6.80
N LEU A 285 1.77 16.80 5.77
CA LEU A 285 1.84 18.26 5.72
C LEU A 285 0.98 18.91 6.83
N GLU A 286 -0.24 18.42 7.06
CA GLU A 286 -1.12 18.91 8.13
C GLU A 286 -0.50 18.72 9.53
N ILE A 287 0.11 17.56 9.79
CA ILE A 287 0.83 17.30 11.05
C ILE A 287 2.02 18.27 11.19
N THR A 288 2.74 18.53 10.10
CA THR A 288 3.90 19.44 10.10
C THR A 288 3.47 20.86 10.47
N ASP A 289 2.40 21.36 9.86
CA ASP A 289 1.87 22.70 10.13
C ASP A 289 1.36 22.82 11.57
N LEU A 290 0.69 21.79 12.10
CA LEU A 290 0.22 21.77 13.49
C LEU A 290 1.38 21.88 14.48
N ILE A 291 2.46 21.13 14.27
CA ILE A 291 3.64 21.16 15.13
C ILE A 291 4.37 22.51 15.01
N ALA A 292 4.47 23.06 13.80
CA ALA A 292 5.10 24.36 13.59
C ALA A 292 4.34 25.48 14.30
N ALA A 293 3.01 25.41 14.36
CA ALA A 293 2.18 26.36 15.10
C ALA A 293 2.39 26.26 16.61
N ASP A 294 2.43 25.04 17.17
CA ASP A 294 2.66 24.81 18.61
C ASP A 294 4.04 25.33 19.09
N LEU A 295 5.05 25.20 18.23
CA LEU A 295 6.40 25.74 18.46
C LEU A 295 6.48 27.26 18.35
N ALA A 296 5.57 27.91 17.60
CA ALA A 296 5.53 29.36 17.46
C ALA A 296 4.79 30.06 18.63
N ASP A 297 3.88 29.34 19.29
CA ASP A 297 3.09 29.82 20.43
C ASP A 297 3.74 29.51 21.81
N SER A 298 4.86 28.76 21.83
CA SER A 298 5.66 28.39 23.01
C SER A 298 6.85 29.32 23.26
#